data_AF-A0A2N1M2Q6-F1
#
_entry.id   AF-A0A2N1M2Q6-F1
#
_cell.length_a   1.000
_cell.length_b   1.000
_cell.length_c   1.000
_cell.angle_alpha   90.00
_cell.angle_beta   90.00
_cell.angle_gamma   90.00
#
_symmetry.space_group_name_H-M   'P 1'
#
loop_
_entity.id
_entity.type
_entity.pdbx_description
1 polymer ?
#
loop_
_entity_poly.entity_id
_entity_poly.type
_entity_poly.pdbx_seq_one_letter_code
_entity_poly.pdbx_strand_id
1 'polypeptide(L)' 'NLQSAKVGYSNGDEFSIYGGNINYGPLFGSGNDLGLSVNNGWYRSYSSSYPDVGIPLNKFKTDDYEVFLVVKK' A
#
# COMPACT_ATOMS: atom_id res chain seq x y z
N ASN A 1 16.12 -12.19 8.02
CA ASN A 1 15.18 -13.16 8.62
C ASN A 1 13.80 -12.83 8.06
N LEU A 2 13.39 -13.48 6.96
CA LEU A 2 12.14 -13.17 6.23
C LEU A 2 10.93 -13.96 6.76
N GLN A 3 11.14 -14.92 7.67
CA GLN A 3 10.08 -15.84 8.11
C GLN A 3 8.97 -15.18 8.94
N SER A 4 9.22 -14.00 9.51
CA SER A 4 8.22 -13.22 10.24
C SER A 4 7.57 -12.11 9.42
N ALA A 5 8.00 -11.91 8.16
CA ALA A 5 7.44 -10.87 7.32
C ALA A 5 6.01 -11.25 6.91
N LYS A 6 5.08 -10.31 7.10
CA LYS A 6 3.71 -10.46 6.60
C LYS A 6 3.62 -9.83 5.21
N VAL A 7 3.04 -10.56 4.27
CA VAL A 7 2.91 -10.13 2.86
C VAL A 7 1.45 -10.15 2.47
N GLY A 8 1.00 -9.07 1.83
CA GLY A 8 -0.35 -8.95 1.28
C GLY A 8 -0.30 -8.94 -0.24
N TYR A 9 -1.20 -9.70 -0.87
CA TYR A 9 -1.40 -9.73 -2.32
C TYR A 9 -2.79 -9.17 -2.64
N SER A 10 -2.98 -8.66 -3.86
CA SER A 10 -4.32 -8.23 -4.26
C SER A 10 -5.28 -9.43 -4.29
N ASN A 11 -6.52 -9.21 -3.88
CA ASN A 11 -7.61 -10.18 -3.92
C ASN A 11 -8.10 -10.48 -5.35
N GLY A 12 -7.54 -9.82 -6.37
CA GLY A 12 -7.90 -10.03 -7.78
C GLY A 12 -9.12 -9.24 -8.23
N ASP A 13 -9.51 -8.20 -7.48
CA ASP A 13 -10.52 -7.24 -7.90
C ASP A 13 -9.97 -6.20 -8.90
N GLU A 14 -10.84 -5.32 -9.39
CA GLU A 14 -10.48 -4.24 -10.32
C GLU A 14 -9.87 -3.00 -9.65
N PHE A 15 -9.64 -3.05 -8.33
CA PHE A 15 -9.31 -1.89 -7.50
C PHE A 15 -7.88 -1.91 -6.95
N SER A 16 -7.02 -2.83 -7.41
CA SER A 16 -5.68 -3.04 -6.83
C SER A 16 -4.84 -1.77 -6.77
N ILE A 17 -4.68 -1.05 -7.87
CA ILE A 17 -3.81 0.14 -7.96
C ILE A 17 -4.61 1.32 -8.51
N TYR A 18 -4.46 2.48 -7.87
CA TYR A 18 -4.95 3.75 -8.40
C TYR A 18 -3.75 4.68 -8.65
N GLY A 19 -3.79 5.48 -9.71
CA GLY A 19 -2.68 6.34 -10.10
C GLY A 19 -3.12 7.61 -10.82
N GLY A 20 -2.18 8.52 -11.05
CA GLY A 20 -2.41 9.75 -11.84
C GLY A 20 -2.90 10.96 -11.04
N ASN A 21 -2.98 10.89 -9.71
CA ASN A 21 -3.32 12.05 -8.88
C ASN A 21 -2.04 12.69 -8.30
N ILE A 22 -1.78 13.95 -8.65
CA ILE A 22 -0.58 14.70 -8.23
C ILE A 22 -0.45 14.90 -6.71
N ASN A 23 -1.54 14.78 -5.96
CA ASN A 23 -1.53 14.95 -4.50
C ASN A 23 -1.14 13.66 -3.75
N TYR A 24 -0.84 12.59 -4.48
CA TYR A 24 -0.56 11.28 -3.92
C TYR A 24 0.63 10.61 -4.60
N GLY A 25 1.35 9.80 -3.82
CA GLY A 25 2.33 8.84 -4.31
C GLY A 25 1.63 7.51 -4.64
N PRO A 26 2.15 6.36 -4.14
CA PRO A 26 1.48 5.07 -4.30
C PRO A 26 0.08 5.05 -3.66
N LEU A 27 -0.89 4.47 -4.37
CA LEU A 27 -2.26 4.26 -3.90
C LEU A 27 -2.72 2.83 -4.27
N PHE A 28 -3.23 2.12 -3.26
CA PHE A 28 -3.67 0.73 -3.34
C PHE A 28 -5.13 0.60 -2.86
N GLY A 29 -5.90 -0.32 -3.47
CA GLY A 29 -7.30 -0.59 -3.09
C GLY A 29 -8.20 0.63 -3.23
N SER A 30 -8.39 1.11 -4.47
CA SER A 30 -9.09 2.37 -4.78
C SER A 30 -8.55 3.59 -4.01
N GLY A 31 -7.28 3.51 -3.56
CA GLY A 31 -6.62 4.55 -2.77
C GLY A 31 -7.04 4.62 -1.31
N ASN A 32 -7.73 3.61 -0.77
CA ASN A 32 -8.19 3.59 0.62
C ASN A 32 -7.61 2.42 1.43
N ASP A 33 -7.16 1.34 0.81
CA ASP A 33 -6.51 0.24 1.53
C ASP A 33 -5.13 0.66 2.05
N LEU A 34 -4.34 1.32 1.21
CA LEU A 34 -3.04 1.89 1.59
C LEU A 34 -2.69 3.03 0.64
N GLY A 35 -2.24 4.16 1.16
CA GLY A 35 -1.88 5.29 0.33
C GLY A 35 -0.83 6.20 0.94
N LEU A 36 -0.11 6.90 0.06
CA LEU A 36 0.81 7.98 0.42
C LEU A 36 0.23 9.31 -0.05
N SER A 37 -0.22 10.15 0.87
CA SER A 37 -0.58 11.53 0.57
C SER A 37 0.65 12.43 0.69
N VAL A 38 0.88 13.30 -0.31
CA VAL A 38 2.05 14.20 -0.32
C VAL A 38 2.10 15.09 0.94
N ASN A 39 0.94 15.56 1.42
CA ASN A 39 0.87 16.45 2.57
C ASN A 39 0.69 15.72 3.91
N ASN A 40 0.17 14.49 3.88
CA ASN A 40 -0.24 13.77 5.09
C ASN A 40 0.55 12.50 5.38
N GLY A 41 1.46 12.08 4.51
CA GLY A 41 2.23 10.85 4.65
C GLY A 41 1.38 9.60 4.38
N TRP A 42 1.82 8.47 4.92
CA TRP A 42 1.13 7.20 4.73
C TRP A 42 -0.13 7.07 5.56
N TYR A 43 -1.14 6.44 4.96
CA TYR A 43 -2.41 6.13 5.61
C TYR A 43 -2.98 4.81 5.12
N ARG A 44 -3.83 4.21 5.96
CA ARG A 44 -4.66 3.05 5.62
C ARG A 44 -6.05 3.23 6.23
N SER A 45 -7.10 3.04 5.45
CA SER A 45 -8.49 3.20 5.93
C SER A 45 -9.11 1.85 6.32
N TYR A 46 -8.94 0.82 5.49
CA TYR A 46 -9.48 -0.52 5.71
C TYR A 46 -8.71 -1.56 4.87
N SER A 47 -9.21 -2.80 4.82
CA SER A 47 -8.73 -3.85 3.91
C SER A 47 -9.90 -4.38 3.10
N SER A 48 -9.85 -4.19 1.78
CA SER A 48 -10.87 -4.65 0.84
C SER A 48 -10.25 -5.39 -0.34
N SER A 49 -9.34 -4.72 -1.05
CA SER A 49 -8.60 -5.23 -2.20
C SER A 49 -7.33 -5.96 -1.80
N TYR A 50 -6.86 -5.78 -0.57
CA TYR A 50 -5.71 -6.47 0.02
C TYR A 50 -6.05 -7.04 1.40
N PRO A 51 -5.46 -8.18 1.79
CA PRO A 51 -5.63 -8.74 3.13
C PRO A 51 -5.00 -7.85 4.20
N ASP A 52 -5.55 -7.91 5.41
CA ASP A 52 -4.93 -7.23 6.56
C ASP A 52 -3.66 -7.96 7.00
N VAL A 53 -2.53 -7.26 6.88
CA VAL A 53 -1.21 -7.75 7.29
C VAL A 53 -0.68 -7.04 8.54
N GLY A 54 -1.55 -6.35 9.29
CA GLY A 54 -1.22 -5.65 10.52
C GLY A 54 -0.61 -4.26 10.31
N ILE A 55 -0.92 -3.61 9.18
CA ILE A 55 -0.56 -2.19 8.98
C ILE A 55 -1.52 -1.33 9.83
N PRO A 56 -1.00 -0.35 10.60
CA PRO A 56 -1.85 0.52 11.42
C PRO A 56 -2.94 1.22 10.60
N LEU A 57 -4.12 1.34 11.20
CA LEU A 57 -5.21 2.14 10.63
C LEU A 57 -4.93 3.65 10.79
N ASN A 58 -5.55 4.43 9.93
CA ASN A 58 -5.39 5.88 9.79
C ASN A 58 -3.96 6.25 9.38
N LYS A 59 -3.56 7.49 9.67
CA LYS A 59 -2.21 7.98 9.40
C LYS A 59 -1.20 7.26 10.29
N PHE A 60 -0.11 6.81 9.68
CA PHE A 60 1.01 6.19 10.40
C PHE A 60 2.34 6.74 9.94
N LYS A 61 3.36 6.59 10.79
CA LYS A 61 4.73 7.03 10.47
C LYS A 61 5.48 5.92 9.77
N THR A 62 6.26 6.32 8.78
CA THR A 62 7.24 5.49 8.08
C THR A 62 8.52 6.31 8.00
N ASP A 63 9.66 5.66 8.15
CA ASP A 63 10.94 6.31 7.90
C ASP A 63 11.20 6.36 6.39
N ASP A 64 11.18 5.20 5.72
CA ASP A 64 11.41 5.05 4.29
C ASP A 64 10.46 4.01 3.65
N TYR A 65 10.39 4.01 2.31
CA TYR A 65 9.79 2.92 1.53
C TYR A 65 10.63 2.61 0.29
N GLU A 66 10.68 1.35 -0.10
CA GLU A 66 11.51 0.87 -1.21
C GLU A 66 10.63 0.22 -2.29
N VAL A 67 10.94 0.46 -3.56
CA VAL A 67 10.23 -0.13 -4.72
C VAL A 67 11.22 -0.96 -5.51
N PHE A 68 10.86 -2.23 -5.75
CA PHE A 68 11.69 -3.19 -6.46
C PHE A 68 11.03 -3.64 -7.76
N LEU A 69 11.76 -3.57 -8.87
CA LEU A 69 11.37 -4.20 -10.14
C LEU A 69 11.98 -5.61 -10.21
N VAL A 70 11.12 -6.63 -10.17
CA VAL A 70 11.56 -8.02 -10.32
C VAL A 70 11.51 -8.41 -11.80
N VAL A 71 12.68 -8.60 -12.41
CA VAL A 71 12.80 -9.11 -13.78
C VAL A 71 13.14 -10.60 -13.77
N LYS A 72 12.43 -11.40 -14.57
CA LYS A 72 12.86 -12.77 -14.84
C LYS A 72 14.12 -12.73 -15.71
N LYS A 73 15.07 -13.62 -15.42
CA LYS A 73 16.25 -13.84 -16.25
C LYS A 73 15.90 -14.64 -17.49
#